data_AF-J3DDR7-F1
#
_entry.id   AF-J3DDR7-F1
#
_cell.length_a   1.000
_cell.length_b   1.000
_cell.length_c   1.000
_cell.angle_alpha   90.00
_cell.angle_beta   90.00
_cell.angle_gamma   90.00
#
_symmetry.space_group_name_H-M   'P 1'
#
loop_
_entity.id
_entity.type
_entity.pdbx_description
1 polymer ?
#
loop_
_entity_poly.entity_id
_entity_poly.type
_entity_poly.pdbx_seq_one_letter_code
_entity_poly.pdbx_strand_id
1 'polypeptide(L)'
;MLVNAAPLIKEAADQQTWIDLALPDLRTLSRELRSAAIEEVKRAEDAEGALKILSDHFGFVDESLLAVTILTPVGNVAILRDKLAHIVEKRPDSRERYVRHAIDTLTGPFEVWKVLYDNGGYRMAFINAYEAKNDMLVVVDVRNGHVLWNFMHAPARAMNKHRQGELLYKRYILEDKEKGSHLAALNI
;
A
#
# COMPACT_ATOMS: atom_id res chain seq x y z
N MET A 1 12.96 3.62 38.13
CA MET A 1 12.99 2.72 36.96
C MET A 1 12.86 3.59 35.71
N LEU A 2 13.96 3.82 35.00
CA LEU A 2 13.93 4.52 33.72
C LEU A 2 13.46 3.51 32.67
N VAL A 3 12.21 3.64 32.22
CA VAL A 3 11.75 3.01 30.99
C VAL A 3 12.50 3.70 29.85
N ASN A 4 13.61 3.11 29.41
CA ASN A 4 14.21 3.45 28.12
C ASN A 4 13.20 3.03 27.05
N ALA A 5 12.32 3.95 26.67
CA ALA A 5 11.54 3.80 25.45
C ALA A 5 12.53 3.68 24.30
N ALA A 6 12.47 2.56 23.57
CA ALA A 6 13.25 2.40 22.35
C ALA A 6 13.00 3.63 21.44
N PRO A 7 14.04 4.19 20.80
CA PRO A 7 13.88 5.37 19.96
C PRO A 7 12.82 5.11 18.88
N LEU A 8 11.94 6.10 18.67
CA LEU A 8 10.90 6.04 17.66
C LEU A 8 11.56 6.03 16.27
N ILE A 9 11.50 4.90 15.58
CA ILE A 9 12.01 4.72 14.22
C ILE A 9 11.16 5.55 13.25
N LYS A 10 11.78 6.42 12.45
CA LYS A 10 11.11 7.33 11.50
C LYS A 10 11.65 7.14 10.08
N GLU A 11 10.85 7.55 9.10
CA GLU A 11 11.31 7.63 7.70
C GLU A 11 12.52 8.56 7.62
N ALA A 12 13.54 8.16 6.84
CA ALA A 12 14.72 8.97 6.62
C ALA A 12 14.37 10.25 5.85
N ALA A 13 15.06 11.35 6.15
CA ALA A 13 14.89 12.62 5.46
C ALA A 13 15.48 12.60 4.04
N ASP A 14 15.12 13.61 3.25
CA ASP A 14 15.72 13.93 1.94
C ASP A 14 15.71 12.80 0.91
N GLN A 15 14.71 11.92 0.99
CA GLN A 15 14.46 10.88 0.00
C GLN A 15 13.84 11.49 -1.26
N GLN A 16 14.19 10.94 -2.42
CA GLN A 16 13.57 11.30 -3.70
C GLN A 16 12.05 11.14 -3.62
N THR A 17 11.30 12.07 -4.18
CA THR A 17 9.84 12.08 -4.13
C THR A 17 9.23 11.92 -5.51
N TRP A 18 7.92 11.68 -5.55
CA TRP A 18 7.14 11.68 -6.79
C TRP A 18 7.25 12.98 -7.60
N ILE A 19 7.54 14.13 -6.96
CA ILE A 19 7.76 15.41 -7.64
C ILE A 19 9.08 15.36 -8.41
N ASP A 20 10.14 14.87 -7.76
CA ASP A 20 11.47 14.77 -8.36
C ASP A 20 11.49 13.81 -9.56
N LEU A 21 10.60 12.80 -9.52
CA LEU A 21 10.39 11.84 -10.60
C LEU A 21 9.35 12.27 -11.65
N ALA A 22 8.83 13.51 -11.55
CA ALA A 22 7.81 14.05 -12.44
C ALA A 22 6.57 13.13 -12.60
N LEU A 23 6.18 12.43 -11.53
CA LEU A 23 5.03 11.54 -11.55
C LEU A 23 3.71 12.31 -11.42
N PRO A 24 2.57 11.75 -11.86
CA PRO A 24 1.27 12.42 -11.74
C PRO A 24 0.90 12.69 -10.29
N ASP A 25 0.31 13.85 -9.98
CA ASP A 25 -0.30 14.13 -8.69
C ASP A 25 -1.57 13.27 -8.54
N LEU A 26 -1.66 12.46 -7.48
CA LEU A 26 -2.83 11.62 -7.21
C LEU A 26 -4.15 12.43 -7.13
N ARG A 27 -4.08 13.71 -6.76
CA ARG A 27 -5.25 14.61 -6.67
C ARG A 27 -5.90 14.87 -8.02
N THR A 28 -5.12 14.87 -9.08
CA THR A 28 -5.57 15.17 -10.45
C THR A 28 -5.30 14.02 -11.42
N LEU A 29 -4.97 12.85 -10.87
CA LEU A 29 -4.77 11.64 -11.65
C LEU A 29 -6.01 11.41 -12.54
N SER A 30 -5.85 10.83 -13.73
CA SER A 30 -6.99 10.58 -14.60
C SER A 30 -7.82 9.39 -14.11
N ARG A 31 -9.05 9.24 -14.62
CA ARG A 31 -9.94 8.16 -14.22
C ARG A 31 -9.40 6.79 -14.66
N GLU A 32 -8.82 6.73 -15.85
CA GLU A 32 -8.29 5.52 -16.50
C GLU A 32 -7.11 4.91 -15.73
N LEU A 33 -6.44 5.71 -14.91
CA LEU A 33 -5.34 5.28 -14.06
C LEU A 33 -5.80 4.83 -12.66
N ARG A 34 -7.09 4.93 -12.34
CA ARG A 34 -7.67 4.47 -11.07
C ARG A 34 -8.20 3.06 -11.18
N SER A 35 -8.08 2.33 -10.07
CA SER A 35 -8.81 1.09 -9.87
C SER A 35 -10.31 1.40 -9.68
N ALA A 36 -11.16 0.45 -10.06
CA ALA A 36 -12.58 0.53 -9.75
C ALA A 36 -12.81 0.58 -8.23
N ALA A 37 -13.86 1.28 -7.79
CA ALA A 37 -14.21 1.32 -6.38
C ALA A 37 -14.49 -0.09 -5.83
N ILE A 38 -13.98 -0.37 -4.63
CA ILE A 38 -14.22 -1.63 -3.92
C ILE A 38 -15.20 -1.37 -2.78
N GLU A 39 -16.18 -2.25 -2.63
CA GLU A 39 -17.11 -2.19 -1.51
C GLU A 39 -16.38 -2.50 -0.19
N GLU A 40 -16.53 -1.60 0.79
CA GLU A 40 -16.02 -1.79 2.14
C GLU A 40 -16.77 -2.92 2.85
N VAL A 41 -16.04 -3.76 3.57
CA VAL A 41 -16.64 -4.80 4.42
C VAL A 41 -17.37 -4.14 5.59
N LYS A 42 -18.47 -4.75 6.04
CA LYS A 42 -19.19 -4.30 7.24
C LYS A 42 -18.25 -4.29 8.45
N ARG A 43 -18.30 -3.21 9.22
CA ARG A 43 -17.54 -3.07 10.47
C ARG A 43 -17.95 -4.15 11.47
N ALA A 44 -16.97 -4.76 12.14
CA ALA A 44 -17.25 -5.64 13.28
C ALA A 44 -17.59 -4.85 14.54
N GLU A 45 -18.37 -5.46 15.43
CA GLU A 45 -18.79 -4.85 16.69
C GLU A 45 -17.61 -4.70 17.67
N ASP A 46 -16.70 -5.67 17.68
CA ASP A 46 -15.58 -5.77 18.61
C ASP A 46 -14.25 -6.10 17.91
N ALA A 47 -13.21 -6.38 18.71
CA ALA A 47 -11.87 -6.71 18.23
C ALA A 47 -11.79 -8.14 17.66
N GLU A 48 -12.51 -9.09 18.26
CA GLU A 48 -12.51 -10.50 17.85
C GLU A 48 -13.16 -10.64 16.46
N GLY A 49 -14.33 -10.04 16.26
CA GLY A 49 -14.99 -9.99 14.97
C GLY A 49 -14.15 -9.29 13.91
N ALA A 50 -13.41 -8.24 14.27
CA ALA A 50 -12.51 -7.56 13.34
C ALA A 50 -11.33 -8.44 12.91
N LEU A 51 -10.73 -9.16 13.87
CA LEU A 51 -9.68 -10.13 13.60
C LEU A 51 -10.20 -11.30 12.75
N LYS A 52 -11.44 -11.73 13.00
CA LYS A 52 -12.10 -12.76 12.20
C LYS A 52 -12.30 -12.31 10.76
N ILE A 53 -12.79 -11.08 10.54
CA ILE A 53 -12.93 -10.50 9.19
C ILE A 53 -11.58 -10.51 8.46
N LEU A 54 -10.49 -10.07 9.11
CA LEU A 54 -9.17 -10.12 8.51
C LEU A 54 -8.75 -11.54 8.16
N SER A 55 -8.91 -12.47 9.10
CA SER A 55 -8.52 -13.87 8.93
C SER A 55 -9.26 -14.50 7.75
N ASP A 56 -10.59 -14.39 7.73
CA ASP A 56 -11.44 -14.95 6.69
C ASP A 56 -11.05 -14.40 5.30
N HIS A 57 -10.87 -13.07 5.19
CA HIS A 57 -10.54 -12.43 3.90
C HIS A 57 -9.13 -12.72 3.42
N PHE A 58 -8.15 -12.86 4.31
CA PHE A 58 -6.81 -13.26 3.94
C PHE A 58 -6.67 -14.76 3.68
N GLY A 59 -7.74 -15.56 3.85
CA GLY A 59 -7.73 -16.99 3.50
C GLY A 59 -7.23 -17.90 4.63
N PHE A 60 -7.30 -17.44 5.88
CA PHE A 60 -6.97 -18.24 7.06
C PHE A 60 -8.10 -19.23 7.41
N VAL A 61 -8.27 -20.25 6.56
CA VAL A 61 -9.37 -21.23 6.64
C VAL A 61 -9.23 -22.27 7.77
N ASP A 62 -8.03 -22.44 8.31
CA ASP A 62 -7.71 -23.42 9.36
C ASP A 62 -6.79 -22.79 10.42
N GLU A 63 -7.04 -23.03 11.70
CA GLU A 63 -6.28 -22.44 12.82
C GLU A 63 -4.79 -22.77 12.81
N SER A 64 -4.40 -23.94 12.27
CA SER A 64 -3.00 -24.34 12.09
C SER A 64 -2.27 -23.56 11.00
N LEU A 65 -3.01 -22.87 10.11
CA LEU A 65 -2.40 -22.03 9.09
C LEU A 65 -1.85 -20.75 9.74
N LEU A 66 -0.53 -20.69 9.92
CA LEU A 66 0.15 -19.58 10.57
C LEU A 66 0.44 -18.40 9.62
N ALA A 67 0.52 -18.67 8.32
CA ALA A 67 0.80 -17.66 7.31
C ALA A 67 0.08 -17.93 5.99
N VAL A 68 -0.27 -16.85 5.28
CA VAL A 68 -0.72 -16.87 3.89
C VAL A 68 0.25 -16.04 3.06
N THR A 69 0.48 -16.44 1.79
CA THR A 69 1.32 -15.69 0.87
C THR A 69 0.48 -15.05 -0.23
N ILE A 70 0.72 -13.76 -0.49
CA ILE A 70 0.19 -13.04 -1.64
C ILE A 70 1.33 -12.78 -2.63
N LEU A 71 1.11 -13.11 -3.91
CA LEU A 71 2.02 -12.76 -4.99
C LEU A 71 1.83 -11.29 -5.34
N THR A 72 2.94 -10.54 -5.44
CA THR A 72 2.92 -9.12 -5.80
C THR A 72 3.92 -8.85 -6.93
N PRO A 73 3.82 -7.72 -7.65
CA PRO A 73 4.78 -7.34 -8.69
C PRO A 73 6.24 -7.21 -8.24
N VAL A 74 6.48 -7.05 -6.93
CA VAL A 74 7.83 -6.90 -6.34
C VAL A 74 8.22 -8.09 -5.45
N GLY A 75 7.56 -9.24 -5.64
CA GLY A 75 7.82 -10.48 -4.92
C GLY A 75 6.74 -10.86 -3.91
N ASN A 76 6.92 -12.00 -3.25
CA ASN A 76 5.91 -12.55 -2.35
C ASN A 76 5.81 -11.73 -1.06
N VAL A 77 4.58 -11.48 -0.59
CA VAL A 77 4.31 -10.88 0.72
C VAL A 77 3.61 -11.91 1.60
N ALA A 78 4.19 -12.18 2.76
CA ALA A 78 3.60 -13.03 3.80
C ALA A 78 2.64 -12.22 4.67
N ILE A 79 1.50 -12.79 4.97
CA ILE A 79 0.56 -12.34 5.98
C ILE A 79 0.66 -13.34 7.12
N LEU A 80 1.02 -12.86 8.30
CA LEU A 80 1.19 -13.71 9.48
C LEU A 80 -0.03 -13.58 10.39
N ARG A 81 -0.62 -14.71 10.78
CA ARG A 81 -1.83 -14.76 11.61
C ARG A 81 -1.67 -13.98 12.91
N ASP A 82 -0.52 -14.15 13.56
CA ASP A 82 -0.20 -13.52 14.86
C ASP A 82 0.02 -12.00 14.77
N LYS A 83 0.15 -11.43 13.56
CA LYS A 83 0.28 -9.99 13.33
C LYS A 83 -1.03 -9.29 12.97
N LEU A 84 -2.08 -10.03 12.63
CA LEU A 84 -3.37 -9.43 12.23
C LEU A 84 -4.01 -8.60 13.35
N ALA A 85 -3.84 -9.00 14.61
CA ALA A 85 -4.37 -8.26 15.75
C ALA A 85 -3.82 -6.82 15.83
N HIS A 86 -2.56 -6.61 15.43
CA HIS A 86 -1.94 -5.28 15.40
C HIS A 86 -2.62 -4.33 14.41
N ILE A 87 -3.12 -4.85 13.28
CA ILE A 87 -3.81 -4.06 12.27
C ILE A 87 -5.10 -3.46 12.85
N VAL A 88 -5.85 -4.25 13.62
CA VAL A 88 -7.16 -3.86 14.15
C VAL A 88 -7.11 -3.28 15.57
N GLU A 89 -5.94 -3.19 16.20
CA GLU A 89 -5.76 -2.72 17.59
C GLU A 89 -6.48 -1.38 17.84
N LYS A 90 -6.34 -0.41 16.93
CA LYS A 90 -7.02 0.88 17.00
C LYS A 90 -8.44 0.78 16.42
N ARG A 91 -9.38 0.25 17.21
CA ARG A 91 -10.79 0.00 16.81
C ARG A 91 -11.55 1.18 16.18
N PRO A 92 -11.32 2.46 16.54
CA PRO A 92 -11.97 3.57 15.84
C PRO A 92 -11.62 3.66 14.36
N ASP A 93 -10.40 3.23 13.97
CA ASP A 93 -9.96 3.25 12.57
C ASP A 93 -10.67 2.18 11.72
N SER A 94 -11.25 1.15 12.37
CA SER A 94 -12.09 0.12 11.73
C SER A 94 -11.47 -0.51 10.48
N ARG A 95 -10.16 -0.80 10.56
CA ARG A 95 -9.33 -1.16 9.41
C ARG A 95 -9.81 -2.43 8.71
N GLU A 96 -10.43 -3.37 9.43
CA GLU A 96 -10.96 -4.61 8.87
C GLU A 96 -11.90 -4.38 7.67
N ARG A 97 -12.59 -3.24 7.63
CA ARG A 97 -13.48 -2.84 6.54
C ARG A 97 -12.77 -2.71 5.19
N TYR A 98 -11.46 -2.45 5.21
CA TYR A 98 -10.63 -2.17 4.04
C TYR A 98 -9.81 -3.37 3.59
N VAL A 99 -10.00 -4.57 4.16
CA VAL A 99 -9.19 -5.75 3.84
C VAL A 99 -9.20 -6.11 2.35
N ARG A 100 -10.34 -5.95 1.67
CA ARG A 100 -10.43 -6.15 0.21
C ARG A 100 -9.55 -5.17 -0.58
N HIS A 101 -9.50 -3.91 -0.14
CA HIS A 101 -8.62 -2.90 -0.74
C HIS A 101 -7.16 -3.23 -0.47
N ALA A 102 -6.82 -3.76 0.71
CA ALA A 102 -5.45 -4.17 1.02
C ALA A 102 -4.98 -5.32 0.10
N ILE A 103 -5.84 -6.32 -0.12
CA ILE A 103 -5.56 -7.44 -1.03
C ILE A 103 -5.39 -6.95 -2.48
N ASP A 104 -6.30 -6.10 -2.95
CA ASP A 104 -6.21 -5.50 -4.29
C ASP A 104 -4.93 -4.65 -4.45
N THR A 105 -4.57 -3.88 -3.43
CA THR A 105 -3.36 -3.05 -3.43
C THR A 105 -2.07 -3.87 -3.44
N LEU A 106 -2.06 -5.04 -2.80
CA LEU A 106 -0.90 -5.94 -2.83
C LEU A 106 -0.76 -6.62 -4.20
N THR A 107 -1.89 -7.02 -4.81
CA THR A 107 -1.89 -7.80 -6.06
C THR A 107 -1.77 -6.93 -7.32
N GLY A 108 -2.36 -5.72 -7.30
CA GLY A 108 -2.38 -4.77 -8.42
C GLY A 108 -2.15 -3.32 -7.97
N PRO A 109 -1.02 -2.99 -7.31
CA PRO A 109 -0.73 -1.64 -6.86
C PRO A 109 -0.70 -0.63 -8.01
N PHE A 110 -1.02 0.63 -7.72
CA PHE A 110 -0.71 1.74 -8.61
C PHE A 110 0.81 1.98 -8.66
N GLU A 111 1.43 2.02 -7.48
CA GLU A 111 2.87 2.20 -7.28
C GLU A 111 3.36 1.39 -6.07
N VAL A 112 4.64 1.02 -6.08
CA VAL A 112 5.34 0.47 -4.91
C VAL A 112 6.62 1.25 -4.67
N TRP A 113 6.78 1.74 -3.46
CA TRP A 113 7.92 2.55 -3.04
C TRP A 113 8.71 1.86 -1.94
N LYS A 114 10.03 1.89 -2.03
CA LYS A 114 10.94 1.50 -0.97
C LYS A 114 11.34 2.73 -0.17
N VAL A 115 10.87 2.79 1.08
CA VAL A 115 11.04 3.93 1.97
C VAL A 115 12.10 3.58 3.01
N LEU A 116 13.21 4.31 3.01
CA LEU A 116 14.28 4.18 4.00
C LEU A 116 13.86 4.78 5.35
N TYR A 117 14.38 4.20 6.43
CA TYR A 117 14.18 4.65 7.81
C TYR A 117 15.52 5.03 8.45
N ASP A 118 15.46 5.86 9.48
CA ASP A 118 16.62 6.42 10.21
C ASP A 118 17.51 5.36 10.91
N ASN A 119 16.99 4.15 11.10
CA ASN A 119 17.72 3.01 11.63
C ASN A 119 18.47 2.20 10.55
N GLY A 120 18.53 2.69 9.31
CA GLY A 120 19.17 2.01 8.18
C GLY A 120 18.32 0.89 7.56
N GLY A 121 17.14 0.61 8.12
CA GLY A 121 16.16 -0.31 7.53
C GLY A 121 15.31 0.36 6.45
N TYR A 122 14.40 -0.42 5.86
CA TYR A 122 13.40 0.11 4.95
C TYR A 122 12.06 -0.61 5.10
N ARG A 123 11.00 -0.02 4.56
CA ARG A 123 9.71 -0.68 4.34
C ARG A 123 9.26 -0.44 2.92
N MET A 124 8.38 -1.29 2.43
CA MET A 124 7.70 -1.03 1.17
C MET A 124 6.32 -0.42 1.41
N ALA A 125 6.00 0.61 0.64
CA ALA A 125 4.69 1.26 0.60
C ALA A 125 4.03 0.92 -0.74
N PHE A 126 3.05 0.02 -0.69
CA PHE A 126 2.18 -0.29 -1.82
C PHE A 126 1.02 0.69 -1.79
N ILE A 127 0.83 1.43 -2.87
CA ILE A 127 -0.20 2.45 -2.99
C ILE A 127 -1.13 2.04 -4.11
N ASN A 128 -2.45 2.13 -3.89
CA ASN A 128 -3.43 2.04 -4.96
C ASN A 128 -4.40 3.21 -4.90
N ALA A 129 -4.73 3.75 -6.09
CA ALA A 129 -5.65 4.86 -6.25
C ALA A 129 -6.97 4.35 -6.84
N TYR A 130 -8.10 4.78 -6.28
CA TYR A 130 -9.42 4.25 -6.62
C TYR A 130 -10.36 5.34 -7.15
N GLU A 131 -11.38 4.93 -7.92
CA GLU A 131 -12.56 5.74 -8.21
C GLU A 131 -13.44 5.94 -6.97
N ALA A 132 -12.84 6.36 -5.85
CA ALA A 132 -13.47 6.51 -4.55
C ALA A 132 -12.90 7.72 -3.79
N LYS A 133 -13.49 8.04 -2.63
CA LYS A 133 -13.03 9.15 -1.78
C LYS A 133 -11.62 8.93 -1.25
N ASN A 134 -11.28 7.68 -0.94
CA ASN A 134 -10.03 7.31 -0.31
C ASN A 134 -9.27 6.33 -1.19
N ASP A 135 -7.96 6.49 -1.15
CA ASP A 135 -6.97 5.60 -1.72
C ASP A 135 -6.42 4.69 -0.61
N MET A 136 -5.64 3.69 -1.00
CA MET A 136 -5.12 2.67 -0.09
C MET A 136 -3.60 2.67 -0.04
N LEU A 137 -3.06 2.58 1.18
CA LEU A 137 -1.66 2.30 1.47
C LEU A 137 -1.57 0.96 2.21
N VAL A 138 -0.71 0.07 1.73
CA VAL A 138 -0.30 -1.14 2.43
C VAL A 138 1.20 -1.06 2.71
N VAL A 139 1.57 -1.18 3.97
CA VAL A 139 2.96 -1.13 4.44
C VAL A 139 3.45 -2.56 4.68
N VAL A 140 4.58 -2.90 4.07
CA VAL A 140 5.25 -4.18 4.21
C VAL A 140 6.61 -3.97 4.89
N ASP A 141 6.80 -4.62 6.04
CA ASP A 141 8.10 -4.69 6.71
C ASP A 141 8.95 -5.76 6.02
N VAL A 142 10.25 -5.53 5.90
CA VAL A 142 11.19 -6.39 5.18
C VAL A 142 12.21 -7.08 6.10
N ARG A 143 12.26 -6.70 7.38
CA ARG A 143 13.28 -7.18 8.34
C ARG A 143 13.21 -8.70 8.57
N ASN A 144 12.06 -9.32 8.36
CA ASN A 144 11.83 -10.76 8.50
C ASN A 144 11.26 -11.37 7.20
N GLY A 145 11.79 -10.91 6.06
CA GLY A 145 11.13 -11.09 4.77
C GLY A 145 10.01 -10.07 4.57
N HIS A 146 9.35 -10.10 3.41
CA HIS A 146 8.25 -9.21 3.10
C HIS A 146 6.99 -9.61 3.88
N VAL A 147 6.72 -8.93 4.98
CA VAL A 147 5.57 -9.22 5.86
C VAL A 147 4.62 -8.03 5.85
N LEU A 148 3.32 -8.30 5.65
CA LEU A 148 2.28 -7.29 5.84
C LEU A 148 2.35 -6.73 7.26
N TRP A 149 2.69 -5.44 7.37
CA TRP A 149 2.81 -4.77 8.66
C TRP A 149 1.50 -4.08 9.05
N ASN A 150 0.97 -3.25 8.16
CA ASN A 150 -0.27 -2.53 8.37
C ASN A 150 -0.83 -2.03 7.03
N PHE A 151 -2.06 -1.53 7.05
CA PHE A 151 -2.63 -0.83 5.92
C PHE A 151 -3.55 0.29 6.39
N MET A 152 -3.68 1.34 5.59
CA MET A 152 -4.50 2.51 5.91
C MET A 152 -5.12 3.09 4.65
N HIS A 153 -6.22 3.80 4.82
CA HIS A 153 -6.86 4.55 3.75
C HIS A 153 -6.74 6.04 4.03
N ALA A 154 -6.64 6.84 2.98
CA ALA A 154 -6.70 8.30 3.08
C ALA A 154 -7.01 8.92 1.72
N PRO A 155 -7.44 10.20 1.67
CA PRO A 155 -7.62 10.90 0.41
C PRO A 155 -6.31 11.01 -0.38
N ALA A 156 -6.40 11.11 -1.71
CA ALA A 156 -5.28 11.25 -2.64
C ALA A 156 -4.19 12.25 -2.21
N ARG A 157 -4.59 13.41 -1.69
CA ARG A 157 -3.65 14.43 -1.19
C ARG A 157 -2.72 13.89 -0.09
N ALA A 158 -3.26 13.09 0.83
CA ALA A 158 -2.48 12.51 1.91
C ALA A 158 -1.58 11.38 1.40
N MET A 159 -2.05 10.61 0.41
CA MET A 159 -1.29 9.51 -0.19
C MET A 159 -0.01 9.97 -0.90
N ASN A 160 0.02 11.16 -1.49
CA ASN A 160 1.24 11.72 -2.08
C ASN A 160 2.42 11.79 -1.09
N LYS A 161 2.17 11.90 0.22
CA LYS A 161 3.24 11.93 1.23
C LYS A 161 3.98 10.59 1.37
N HIS A 162 3.35 9.50 0.93
CA HIS A 162 3.94 8.16 0.98
C HIS A 162 4.68 7.79 -0.30
N ARG A 163 4.70 8.68 -1.30
CA ARG A 163 5.38 8.49 -2.58
C ARG A 163 6.78 9.11 -2.54
N GLN A 164 7.65 8.46 -1.77
CA GLN A 164 9.03 8.87 -1.54
C GLN A 164 9.94 7.65 -1.40
N GLY A 165 11.24 7.85 -1.59
CA GLY A 165 12.24 6.80 -1.65
C GLY A 165 12.46 6.28 -3.07
N GLU A 166 12.84 5.01 -3.18
CA GLU A 166 13.09 4.36 -4.47
C GLU A 166 11.77 3.80 -5.03
N LEU A 167 11.35 4.23 -6.22
CA LEU A 167 10.19 3.69 -6.91
C LEU A 167 10.52 2.31 -7.50
N LEU A 168 9.95 1.25 -6.92
CA LEU A 168 10.19 -0.13 -7.33
C LEU A 168 9.26 -0.59 -8.45
N TYR A 169 8.03 -0.06 -8.48
CA TYR A 169 7.01 -0.47 -9.44
C TYR A 169 6.01 0.67 -9.69
N LYS A 170 5.52 0.77 -10.92
CA LYS A 170 4.34 1.54 -11.29
C LYS A 170 3.57 0.79 -12.37
N ARG A 171 2.24 0.85 -12.34
CA ARG A 171 1.39 0.17 -13.34
C ARG A 171 1.17 0.95 -14.64
N TYR A 172 1.82 2.10 -14.79
CA TYR A 172 1.62 3.03 -15.91
C TYR A 172 2.96 3.48 -16.49
N ILE A 173 2.94 3.84 -17.77
CA ILE A 173 4.08 4.41 -18.48
C ILE A 173 3.89 5.93 -18.53
N LEU A 174 4.98 6.67 -18.35
CA LEU A 174 4.97 8.10 -18.62
C LEU A 174 5.19 8.27 -20.11
N GLU A 175 4.26 8.93 -20.81
CA GLU A 175 4.55 9.36 -22.16
C GLU A 175 5.56 10.51 -22.10
N ASP A 176 6.73 10.31 -22.69
CA ASP A 176 7.70 11.39 -22.88
C ASP A 176 7.06 12.44 -23.78
N LYS A 177 6.84 13.64 -23.25
CA LYS A 177 6.43 14.81 -24.05
C LYS A 177 7.58 15.37 -24.90
N GLU A 178 8.46 14.52 -25.42
CA GLU A 178 9.49 14.88 -26.40
C GLU A 178 9.53 13.90 -27.58
N LYS A 179 8.62 14.13 -28.54
CA LYS A 179 8.92 14.32 -29.97
C LYS A 179 7.61 14.39 -30.75
N GLY A 180 6.97 15.56 -30.69
CA GLY A 180 6.14 16.01 -31.80
C GLY A 180 7.04 16.34 -32.99
N SER A 181 7.60 15.33 -33.66
CA SER A 181 8.25 15.47 -34.96
C SER A 181 7.54 14.58 -35.96
N HIS A 182 6.85 15.24 -36.90
CA HIS A 182 6.36 14.73 -38.19
C HIS A 182 6.41 13.22 -38.41
N LEU A 183 5.26 12.56 -38.30
CA LEU A 183 4.96 11.42 -39.16
C LEU A 183 3.79 11.83 -40.05
N ALA A 184 4.18 12.13 -41.29
CA ALA A 184 3.30 12.31 -42.41
C ALA A 184 2.33 11.14 -42.51
N ALA A 185 1.08 11.45 -42.86
CA ALA A 185 0.12 10.49 -43.32
C ALA A 185 0.74 9.63 -44.44
N LEU A 186 0.98 8.35 -44.15
CA LEU A 186 1.01 7.32 -45.19
C LEU A 186 -0.38 6.68 -45.18
N ASN A 187 -1.24 7.21 -46.04
CA ASN A 187 -2.43 6.51 -46.48
C ASN A 187 -1.98 5.31 -47.33
N ILE A 188 -2.40 4.11 -46.93
CA ILE A 188 -2.64 3.00 -47.84
C ILE A 188 -4.14 3.01 -48.13
#